data_AF-A0A966GGE8-F1
#
_entry.id   AF-A0A966GGE8-F1
#
_cell.length_a   1.000
_cell.length_b   1.000
_cell.length_c   1.000
_cell.angle_alpha   90.00
_cell.angle_beta   90.00
_cell.angle_gamma   90.00
#
_symmetry.space_group_name_H-M   'P 1'
#
loop_
_entity.id
_entity.type
_entity.pdbx_description
1 polymer ?
#
loop_
_entity_poly.entity_id
_entity_poly.type
_entity_poly.pdbx_seq_one_letter_code
_entity_poly.pdbx_strand_id
1 'polypeptide(L)' 'MDLHIPFDNSFARLPARLFTRQHPTPVAAPRLIVVNDALAELLGLDPAALRAAADVLAGNRIPTGAMPLAQAYGGHQF' A
#
# COMPACT_ATOMS: atom_id res chain seq x y z
N MET A 1 -1.53 -11.95 13.59
CA MET A 1 -0.15 -11.92 13.06
C MET A 1 -0.03 -10.60 12.33
N ASP A 2 0.83 -9.70 12.77
CA ASP A 2 0.94 -8.38 12.15
C ASP A 2 1.66 -8.50 10.81
N LEU A 3 1.07 -7.92 9.76
CA LEU A 3 1.68 -7.84 8.44
C LEU A 3 2.91 -6.91 8.50
N HIS A 4 4.10 -7.49 8.40
CA HIS A 4 5.35 -6.75 8.24
C HIS A 4 5.65 -6.53 6.76
N ILE A 5 5.90 -5.29 6.36
CA ILE A 5 6.30 -4.91 5.01
C ILE A 5 7.58 -4.08 5.11
N PRO A 6 8.68 -4.48 4.44
CA PRO A 6 9.97 -3.79 4.55
C PRO A 6 10.01 -2.53 3.67
N PHE A 7 9.22 -1.51 4.01
CA PHE A 7 9.15 -0.29 3.22
C PHE A 7 10.48 0.50 3.21
N ASP A 8 10.94 0.85 2.02
CA ASP A 8 11.79 2.04 1.78
C ASP A 8 11.02 3.03 0.91
N ASN A 9 10.48 4.07 1.53
CA ASN A 9 9.68 5.10 0.85
C ASN A 9 10.60 6.13 0.15
N SER A 10 11.42 5.71 -0.80
CA SER A 10 12.39 6.59 -1.46
C SER A 10 11.75 7.78 -2.20
N PHE A 11 10.62 7.54 -2.89
CA PHE A 11 9.87 8.59 -3.58
C PHE A 11 9.34 9.66 -2.63
N ALA A 12 8.96 9.27 -1.41
CA ALA A 12 8.48 10.17 -0.37
C ALA A 12 9.54 11.16 0.15
N ARG A 13 10.81 10.99 -0.22
CA ARG A 13 11.92 11.91 0.09
C ARG A 13 12.21 12.92 -1.03
N LEU A 14 11.54 12.80 -2.18
CA LEU A 14 11.70 13.73 -3.30
C LEU A 14 11.06 15.11 -3.01
N PRO A 15 11.32 16.15 -3.83
CA PRO A 15 10.72 17.47 -3.63
C PRO A 15 9.19 17.41 -3.54
N ALA A 16 8.63 18.12 -2.56
CA ALA A 16 7.19 18.10 -2.24
C ALA A 16 6.28 18.52 -3.41
N ARG A 17 6.79 19.21 -4.44
CA ARG A 17 6.00 19.52 -5.64
C ARG A 17 5.61 18.30 -6.48
N LEU A 18 6.27 17.16 -6.26
CA LEU A 18 6.06 15.94 -7.05
C LEU A 18 4.95 15.04 -6.48
N PHE A 19 4.46 15.32 -5.27
CA PHE A 19 3.41 14.53 -4.65
C PHE A 19 2.67 15.29 -3.56
N THR A 20 1.50 14.79 -3.16
CA THR A 20 0.81 15.22 -1.94
C THR A 20 0.73 14.04 -0.97
N ARG A 21 0.96 14.28 0.33
CA ARG A 21 0.70 13.27 1.37
C ARG A 21 -0.80 13.04 1.46
N GLN A 22 -1.26 11.81 1.24
CA GLN A 22 -2.68 11.51 1.16
C GLN A 22 -2.96 10.16 1.80
N HIS A 23 -3.76 10.16 2.86
CA HIS A 23 -4.28 8.93 3.43
C HIS A 23 -5.40 8.35 2.54
N PRO A 24 -5.51 7.01 2.45
CA PRO A 24 -6.65 6.34 1.84
C PRO A 24 -7.94 6.64 2.61
N THR A 25 -9.06 6.60 1.89
CA THR A 25 -10.40 6.67 2.50
C THR A 25 -10.85 5.26 2.89
N PRO A 26 -11.17 4.97 4.16
CA PRO A 26 -11.62 3.64 4.59
C PRO A 26 -12.91 3.19 3.90
N VAL A 27 -13.07 1.87 3.73
CA VAL A 27 -14.28 1.24 3.19
C VAL A 27 -15.03 0.43 4.24
N ALA A 28 -16.32 0.17 4.00
CA ALA A 28 -17.12 -0.67 4.89
C ALA A 28 -16.80 -2.17 4.70
N ALA A 29 -16.61 -2.88 5.81
CA ALA A 29 -16.48 -4.34 5.88
C ALA A 29 -15.54 -4.97 4.82
N PRO A 30 -14.25 -4.60 4.79
CA PRO A 30 -13.30 -5.12 3.81
C PRO A 30 -13.13 -6.64 3.95
N ARG A 31 -13.11 -7.35 2.82
CA ARG A 31 -12.87 -8.80 2.74
C ARG A 31 -11.94 -9.10 1.57
N LEU A 32 -11.08 -10.09 1.74
CA LEU A 32 -10.23 -10.55 0.65
C LEU A 32 -10.97 -11.47 -0.32
N ILE A 33 -10.59 -11.37 -1.58
CA ILE A 33 -11.11 -12.19 -2.69
C ILE A 33 -10.07 -13.24 -3.06
N VAL A 34 -8.82 -12.81 -3.31
CA VAL A 34 -7.71 -13.68 -3.71
C VAL A 34 -6.37 -13.09 -3.25
N VAL A 35 -5.41 -13.94 -2.94
CA VAL A 35 -4.01 -13.57 -2.69
C VAL A 35 -3.13 -14.29 -3.70
N ASN A 36 -2.16 -13.58 -4.27
CA ASN A 36 -1.14 -14.17 -5.14
C ASN A 36 0.07 -14.57 -4.27
N ASP A 37 0.18 -15.86 -3.97
CA ASP A 37 1.19 -16.38 -3.05
C ASP A 37 2.62 -16.20 -3.60
N ALA A 38 2.82 -16.48 -4.90
CA ALA A 38 4.14 -16.33 -5.52
C ALA A 38 4.62 -14.87 -5.52
N LEU A 39 3.72 -13.91 -5.72
CA LEU A 39 4.07 -12.48 -5.64
C LEU A 39 4.34 -12.05 -4.20
N ALA A 40 3.55 -12.54 -3.23
CA ALA A 40 3.80 -12.26 -1.82
C ALA A 40 5.21 -12.70 -1.40
N GLU A 41 5.59 -13.93 -1.74
CA GLU A 41 6.92 -14.47 -1.48
C GLU A 41 8.01 -13.67 -2.18
N LEU A 42 7.81 -13.29 -3.45
CA LEU A 42 8.74 -12.44 -4.22
C LEU A 42 8.99 -11.09 -3.55
N LEU A 43 7.97 -10.52 -2.91
CA LEU A 43 8.05 -9.26 -2.18
C LEU A 43 8.57 -9.43 -0.74
N GLY A 44 8.90 -10.65 -0.32
CA GLY A 44 9.35 -10.95 1.05
C GLY A 44 8.23 -10.91 2.10
N LEU A 45 6.98 -11.14 1.68
CA LEU A 45 5.79 -11.12 2.52
C LEU A 45 5.29 -12.54 2.78
N ASP A 46 4.72 -12.76 3.97
CA ASP A 46 4.03 -14.00 4.31
C ASP A 46 2.62 -14.03 3.68
N PRO A 47 2.31 -14.98 2.77
CA PRO A 47 0.98 -15.11 2.18
C PRO A 47 -0.13 -15.37 3.21
N ALA A 48 0.17 -16.01 4.35
CA ALA A 48 -0.80 -16.25 5.41
C ALA A 48 -1.13 -14.96 6.17
N ALA A 49 -0.11 -14.17 6.54
CA ALA A 49 -0.31 -12.85 7.13
C ALA A 49 -1.10 -11.90 6.20
N LEU A 50 -0.82 -11.92 4.89
CA LEU A 50 -1.57 -11.14 3.89
C LEU A 50 -3.05 -11.51 3.88
N ARG A 51 -3.39 -12.81 3.96
CA ARG A 51 -4.78 -13.28 4.00
C ARG A 51 -5.58 -12.73 5.18
N ALA A 52 -4.91 -12.37 6.27
CA ALA A 52 -5.53 -11.78 7.46
C ALA A 52 -5.55 -10.23 7.45
N ALA A 53 -4.98 -9.57 6.44
CA ALA A 53 -4.73 -8.12 6.42
C ALA A 53 -5.67 -7.35 5.47
N ALA A 54 -6.93 -7.76 5.38
CA ALA A 54 -7.93 -7.11 4.51
C ALA A 54 -8.11 -5.62 4.83
N ASP A 55 -7.98 -5.23 6.10
CA ASP A 55 -8.05 -3.85 6.57
C ASP A 55 -6.90 -2.99 6.05
N VAL A 56 -5.69 -3.55 5.93
CA VAL A 56 -4.54 -2.86 5.35
C VAL A 56 -4.69 -2.73 3.84
N LEU A 57 -5.03 -3.84 3.17
CA LEU A 57 -5.12 -3.88 1.71
C LEU A 57 -6.29 -3.06 1.16
N ALA A 58 -7.33 -2.84 1.96
CA ALA A 58 -8.45 -1.97 1.61
C ALA A 58 -8.26 -0.50 2.04
N GLY A 59 -7.12 -0.15 2.67
CA GLY A 59 -6.84 1.22 3.10
C GLY A 59 -7.54 1.65 4.39
N ASN A 60 -8.11 0.72 5.17
CA ASN A 60 -8.70 1.01 6.47
C ASN A 60 -7.65 1.17 7.58
N ARG A 61 -6.47 0.55 7.42
CA ARG A 61 -5.33 0.70 8.33
C ARG A 61 -4.05 0.93 7.54
N ILE A 62 -3.22 1.86 8.01
CA ILE A 62 -1.89 2.06 7.45
C ILE A 62 -0.90 1.10 8.12
N PRO A 63 -0.17 0.27 7.35
CA PRO A 63 0.82 -0.62 7.91
C PRO A 63 2.04 0.18 8.39
N THR A 64 2.72 -0.35 9.42
CA THR A 64 3.91 0.28 9.99
C THR A 64 4.95 0.55 8.91
N GLY A 65 5.49 1.77 8.90
CA GLY A 65 6.53 2.19 7.95
C GLY A 65 6.01 2.71 6.60
N ALA A 66 4.72 2.57 6.27
CA ALA A 66 4.18 3.14 5.03
C ALA A 66 4.07 4.68 5.10
N MET A 67 4.36 5.35 3.99
CA MET A 67 4.16 6.80 3.83
C MET A 67 3.26 7.11 2.61
N PRO A 68 1.93 6.94 2.70
CA PRO A 68 1.00 7.13 1.59
C PRO A 68 1.11 8.52 0.93
N LEU A 69 1.04 8.54 -0.40
CA LEU A 69 1.10 9.75 -1.21
C LEU A 69 0.34 9.59 -2.54
N ALA A 70 -0.08 10.71 -3.10
CA ALA A 70 -0.58 10.83 -4.46
C ALA A 70 0.47 11.55 -5.31
N GLN A 71 0.98 10.90 -6.37
CA GLN A 71 2.01 11.48 -7.24
C GLN A 71 1.39 12.48 -8.23
N ALA A 72 2.05 13.62 -8.43
CA ALA A 72 1.73 14.53 -9.52
C ALA A 72 2.31 13.97 -10.82
N TYR A 73 1.49 13.94 -11.88
CA TYR A 73 1.93 13.56 -13.23
C TYR A 73 1.19 14.39 -14.28
N GLY A 74 1.68 14.36 -15.51
CA GLY A 74 1.03 14.98 -16.66
C GLY A 74 1.27 14.14 -17.91
N GLY A 75 0.52 14.44 -18.97
CA GLY A 75 0.63 13.73 -20.24
C GLY A 75 -0.33 14.34 -21.26
N HIS A 76 -0.05 14.11 -22.53
CA HIS A 76 -0.96 14.49 -23.60
C HIS A 76 -2.13 13.50 -23.62
N GLN A 77 -3.35 14.00 -23.41
CA GLN A 77 -4.58 13.27 -23.68
C GLN A 77 -5.23 13.93 -24.90
N PHE A 78 -5.05 13.31 -26.06
CA PHE A 78 -5.47 13.85 -27.37
C PHE A 78 -4.92 15.26 -27.63
#